data_AF-A0A830AWK7-F1
#
_entry.id   AF-A0A830AWK7-F1
#
_cell.length_a   1.000
_cell.length_b   1.000
_cell.length_c   1.000
_cell.angle_alpha   90.00
_cell.angle_beta   90.00
_cell.angle_gamma   90.00
#
_symmetry.space_group_name_H-M   'P 1'
#
loop_
_entity.id
_entity.type
_entity.pdbx_description
1 polymer ?
#
loop_
_entity_poly.entity_id
_entity_poly.type
_entity_poly.pdbx_seq_one_letter_code
_entity_poly.pdbx_strand_id
1 'polypeptide(L)' 'ILRARIGSQPPRCERRCSSCGHCEAIQVPTNPQIRRRREIANSTAVSVIAYARGDDNSNYKPMSWKCKCGNLIFNP' A
#
# COMPACT_ATOMS: atom_id res chain seq x y z
N ILE A 1 20.31 -19.71 -10.98
CA ILE A 1 20.32 -18.93 -9.71
C ILE A 1 19.10 -18.00 -9.74
N LEU A 2 18.09 -18.25 -8.91
CA LEU A 2 16.94 -17.35 -8.76
C LEU A 2 17.41 -16.08 -8.04
N ARG A 3 17.40 -14.93 -8.74
CA ARG A 3 17.66 -13.63 -8.12
C ARG A 3 16.49 -13.29 -7.20
N ALA A 4 16.70 -13.32 -5.89
CA ALA A 4 15.76 -12.78 -4.92
C ALA A 4 15.56 -11.28 -5.23
N ARG A 5 14.33 -10.92 -5.60
CA ARG A 5 13.97 -9.53 -5.87
C ARG A 5 13.88 -8.83 -4.52
N ILE A 6 14.67 -7.79 -4.31
CA ILE A 6 14.63 -6.99 -3.09
C ILE A 6 13.28 -6.28 -3.03
N GLY A 7 12.51 -6.51 -1.97
CA GLY A 7 11.19 -5.91 -1.76
C GLY A 7 10.14 -6.91 -1.26
N SER A 8 8.95 -6.40 -0.96
CA SER A 8 7.82 -7.23 -0.50
C SER A 8 7.32 -8.13 -1.63
N GLN A 9 6.91 -9.36 -1.29
CA GLN A 9 6.30 -10.30 -2.23
C GLN A 9 4.79 -10.00 -2.43
N PRO A 10 4.22 -10.21 -3.64
CA PRO A 10 2.79 -10.06 -3.85
C PRO A 10 1.95 -10.97 -2.94
N PRO A 11 0.83 -10.47 -2.39
CA PRO A 11 -0.10 -11.24 -1.58
C PRO A 11 -1.01 -12.15 -2.41
N ARG A 12 -1.71 -13.06 -1.73
CA ARG A 12 -2.78 -13.87 -2.33
C ARG A 12 -4.13 -13.18 -2.14
N CYS A 13 -4.81 -12.88 -3.24
CA CYS A 13 -6.01 -12.04 -3.23
C CYS A 13 -7.34 -12.82 -3.35
N GLU A 14 -7.31 -14.16 -3.45
CA GLU A 14 -8.45 -15.03 -3.81
C GLU A 14 -9.71 -14.88 -2.93
N ARG A 15 -9.59 -14.29 -1.73
CA ARG A 15 -10.72 -14.02 -0.81
C ARG A 15 -10.75 -12.59 -0.26
N ARG A 16 -10.04 -11.66 -0.88
CA ARG A 16 -9.96 -10.26 -0.42
C ARG A 16 -10.93 -9.33 -1.11
N CYS A 17 -11.28 -9.59 -2.37
CA CYS A 17 -12.21 -8.75 -3.13
C CYS A 17 -13.68 -9.19 -3.01
N SER A 18 -14.11 -9.71 -1.86
CA SER A 18 -15.49 -10.17 -1.61
C SER A 18 -16.00 -11.16 -2.68
N SER A 19 -16.94 -10.76 -3.55
CA SER A 19 -17.54 -11.58 -4.61
C SER A 19 -16.91 -11.37 -6.00
N CYS A 20 -15.80 -10.64 -6.10
CA CYS A 20 -15.20 -10.31 -7.38
C CYS A 20 -14.42 -11.47 -8.00
N GLY A 21 -14.76 -11.81 -9.25
CA GLY A 21 -14.10 -12.88 -10.01
C GLY A 21 -12.69 -12.57 -10.50
N HIS A 22 -12.27 -11.30 -10.58
CA HIS A 22 -10.94 -10.91 -11.06
C HIS A 22 -10.21 -10.06 -10.01
N CYS A 23 -9.70 -10.74 -8.98
CA CYS A 23 -9.03 -10.14 -7.84
C CYS A 23 -7.52 -10.38 -7.91
N GLU A 24 -6.74 -9.33 -8.17
CA GLU A 24 -5.29 -9.43 -8.44
C GLU A 24 -4.44 -8.62 -7.46
N ALA A 25 -3.21 -9.06 -7.23
CA ALA A 25 -2.23 -8.33 -6.43
C ALA A 25 -1.60 -7.19 -7.23
N ILE A 26 -1.64 -5.97 -6.68
CA ILE A 26 -1.09 -4.76 -7.31
C ILE A 26 -0.12 -4.01 -6.38
N GLN A 27 0.89 -3.35 -6.95
CA GLN A 27 1.72 -2.39 -6.23
C GLN A 27 1.11 -1.00 -6.30
N VAL A 28 0.88 -0.38 -5.15
CA VAL A 28 0.31 0.96 -5.01
C VAL A 28 1.36 1.87 -4.36
N PRO A 29 1.67 3.05 -4.94
CA PRO A 29 2.53 4.02 -4.29
C PRO A 29 1.98 4.44 -2.92
N THR A 30 2.82 4.39 -1.90
CA THR A 30 2.49 4.81 -0.54
C THR A 30 3.01 6.22 -0.34
N ASN A 31 2.55 7.17 -1.16
CA ASN A 31 3.06 8.53 -1.10
C ASN A 31 2.74 9.13 0.29
N PRO A 32 3.74 9.38 1.15
CA PRO A 32 3.51 9.98 2.45
C PRO A 32 3.35 11.49 2.25
N GLN A 33 2.31 11.91 1.53
CA GLN A 33 1.93 13.32 1.56
C GLN A 33 1.34 13.55 2.93
N ILE A 34 2.15 14.04 3.86
CA ILE A 34 1.69 14.69 5.08
C ILE A 34 0.86 15.89 4.60
N ARG A 35 -0.40 15.65 4.24
CA ARG A 35 -1.38 16.72 4.15
C ARG A 35 -1.56 17.17 5.57
N ARG A 36 -0.79 18.20 5.92
CA ARG A 36 -0.94 19.01 7.11
C ARG A 36 -2.31 19.68 7.04
N ARG A 37 -3.36 18.91 7.32
CA ARG A 37 -4.69 19.43 7.58
C ARG A 37 -5.27 18.62 8.73
N ARG A 38 -5.28 19.30 9.87
CA ARG A 38 -5.97 18.90 11.09
C ARG A 38 -7.43 18.62 10.76
N GLU A 39 -7.85 17.38 10.57
CA GLU A 39 -9.26 17.02 10.69
C GLU A 39 -9.40 15.66 11.38
N ILE A 40 -10.34 15.67 12.30
CA ILE A 40 -10.66 14.68 13.32
C ILE A 40 -11.19 13.40 12.68
N ALA A 41 -10.80 12.24 13.21
CA ALA A 41 -11.67 11.10 13.55
C ALA A 41 -10.98 9.76 13.30
N ASN A 42 -10.83 9.01 14.40
CA ASN A 42 -10.94 7.57 14.50
C ASN A 42 -10.48 6.69 13.31
N SER A 43 -9.42 5.93 13.62
CA SER A 43 -9.03 4.62 13.04
C SER A 43 -7.91 4.67 11.98
N THR A 44 -6.80 4.00 12.32
CA THR A 44 -5.71 3.51 11.44
C THR A 44 -4.59 4.48 10.99
N ALA A 45 -4.28 5.54 11.74
CA ALA A 45 -3.13 6.41 11.44
C ALA A 45 -1.73 5.84 11.83
N VAL A 46 -1.65 4.58 12.30
CA VAL A 46 -0.39 3.99 12.79
C VAL A 46 0.55 3.58 11.64
N SER A 47 0.01 3.19 10.49
CA SER A 47 0.83 2.75 9.34
C SER A 47 1.50 3.90 8.59
N VAL A 48 1.04 5.15 8.75
CA VAL A 48 1.57 6.31 8.02
C VAL A 48 2.87 6.81 8.67
N ILE A 49 3.00 6.74 9.99
CA ILE A 49 4.13 7.32 10.74
C ILE A 49 5.43 6.51 10.54
N ALA A 50 5.34 5.18 10.37
CA ALA A 50 6.52 4.33 10.21
C ALA A 50 7.33 4.63 8.94
N TYR A 51 6.68 5.07 7.86
CA TYR A 51 7.31 5.41 6.57
C TYR A 51 7.55 6.92 6.39
N ALA A 52 7.13 7.74 7.36
CA ALA A 52 7.23 9.20 7.32
C ALA A 52 8.38 9.74 8.19
N ARG A 53 9.39 8.92 8.49
CA ARG A 53 10.59 9.40 9.20
C ARG A 53 11.38 10.29 8.25
N GLY A 54 11.33 11.59 8.56
CA GLY A 54 11.79 12.66 7.71
C GLY A 54 13.25 12.55 7.31
N ASP A 55 13.45 12.46 6.00
CA ASP A 55 14.36 13.32 5.25
C ASP A 55 13.87 13.28 3.79
N ASP A 56 13.17 14.32 3.37
CA ASP A 56 12.40 14.41 2.12
C ASP A 56 13.30 14.60 0.88
N ASN A 57 14.59 14.22 0.97
CA ASN A 57 15.61 14.41 -0.07
C ASN A 57 15.97 13.11 -0.81
N SER A 58 15.29 12.00 -0.52
CA SER A 58 15.48 10.74 -1.26
C SER A 58 14.49 10.65 -2.42
N ASN A 59 14.97 10.30 -3.63
CA ASN A 59 14.10 9.98 -4.77
C ASN A 59 13.33 8.65 -4.59
N TYR A 60 13.39 8.06 -3.39
CA TYR A 60 12.76 6.78 -3.09
C TYR A 60 11.25 6.98 -2.92
N LYS A 61 10.46 6.36 -3.81
CA LYS A 61 9.01 6.39 -3.75
C LYS A 61 8.50 5.07 -3.17
N PRO A 62 8.12 5.02 -1.89
CA PRO A 62 7.68 3.78 -1.27
C PRO A 62 6.42 3.24 -1.97
N MET A 63 6.33 1.92 -2.04
CA MET A 63 5.20 1.19 -2.61
C MET A 63 4.69 0.15 -1.62
N SER A 64 3.42 -0.22 -1.71
CA SER A 64 2.79 -1.25 -0.88
C SER A 64 1.90 -2.15 -1.73
N TRP A 65 1.82 -3.42 -1.36
CA TRP A 65 0.91 -4.35 -2.01
C TRP A 65 -0.54 -4.13 -1.58
N LYS A 66 -1.46 -4.28 -2.54
CA LYS A 66 -2.92 -4.26 -2.37
C LYS A 66 -3.55 -5.32 -3.26
N CYS A 67 -4.83 -5.61 -3.04
CA CYS A 67 -5.64 -6.40 -3.95
C CYS A 67 -6.56 -5.47 -4.75
N LYS A 68 -6.73 -5.70 -6.06
CA LYS A 68 -7.58 -4.89 -6.93
C LYS A 68 -8.64 -5.76 -7.58
N CYS A 69 -9.86 -5.22 -7.66
CA CYS A 69 -10.94 -5.73 -8.49
C CYS A 69 -11.60 -4.56 -9.20
N GLY A 70 -11.54 -4.53 -10.54
CA GLY A 70 -12.05 -3.40 -11.31
C GLY A 70 -11.42 -2.08 -10.84
N ASN A 71 -12.22 -1.17 -10.28
CA ASN A 71 -11.74 0.11 -9.74
C ASN A 71 -11.61 0.12 -8.19
N LEU A 72 -11.85 -1.00 -7.52
CA LEU A 72 -11.81 -1.12 -6.07
C LEU A 72 -10.45 -1.67 -5.62
N ILE A 73 -9.90 -1.08 -4.55
CA ILE A 73 -8.63 -1.48 -3.93
C ILE A 73 -8.91 -1.95 -2.51
N PHE A 74 -8.42 -3.13 -2.18
CA PHE A 74 -8.57 -3.82 -0.89
C PHE A 74 -7.21 -4.01 -0.22
N ASN A 75 -7.22 -4.08 1.10
CA ASN A 75 -6.03 -4.49 1.83
C ASN A 75 -5.74 -5.99 1.57
N PRO A 76 -4.47 -6.38 1.43
CA PRO A 76 -4.04 -7.77 1.28
C PRO A 76 -4.55 -8.72 2.37
#